data_AF-A0A6G0YQ52-F1
#
_entry.id   AF-A0A6G0YQ52-F1
#
_cell.length_a   1.000
_cell.length_b   1.000
_cell.length_c   1.000
_cell.angle_alpha   90.00
_cell.angle_beta   90.00
_cell.angle_gamma   90.00
#
_symmetry.space_group_name_H-M   'P 1'
#
loop_
_entity.id
_entity.type
_entity.pdbx_description
1 polymer ?
#
loop_
_entity_poly.entity_id
_entity_poly.type
_entity_poly.pdbx_seq_one_letter_code
_entity_poly.pdbx_strand_id
1 'polypeptide(L)'
;MVGWTTLKFTTELGIAPCMYAGDFDKYDYYCPSEPMPIDWLPKECSSYVYDGIIYGPDDSKNFSDHDIDNINRLKTTGKPLFLYYGYLEQKTWIKIVDPANAKKEAEKVATFVAEFNISGLILKNLNYDYTNKN
;
A
#
# COMPACT_ATOMS: atom_id res chain seq x y z
N MET A 1 27.89 -4.68 13.70
CA MET A 1 27.09 -3.48 14.02
C MET A 1 25.78 -3.59 13.25
N VAL A 2 24.67 -3.87 13.93
CA VAL A 2 23.34 -3.88 13.30
C VAL A 2 22.82 -2.45 13.37
N GLY A 3 22.81 -1.74 12.25
CA GLY A 3 22.23 -0.41 12.17
C GLY A 3 20.71 -0.52 12.18
N TRP A 4 20.06 0.20 13.08
CA TRP A 4 18.60 0.33 13.09
C TRP A 4 18.22 1.50 12.19
N THR A 5 17.40 1.25 11.17
CA THR A 5 16.78 2.30 10.37
C THR A 5 15.50 2.73 11.06
N THR A 6 15.46 3.95 11.61
CA THR A 6 14.23 4.54 12.16
C THR A 6 13.46 5.21 11.04
N LEU A 7 12.33 4.63 10.63
CA LEU A 7 11.39 5.26 9.73
C LEU A 7 10.46 6.18 10.54
N LYS A 8 10.44 7.48 10.21
CA LYS A 8 9.49 8.43 10.81
C LYS A 8 8.19 8.39 10.01
N PHE A 9 7.16 7.77 10.59
CA PHE A 9 5.82 7.75 10.01
C PHE A 9 4.89 8.69 10.78
N THR A 10 3.95 9.30 10.09
CA THR A 10 2.76 9.87 10.74
C THR A 10 1.83 8.70 11.07
N THR A 11 1.39 8.61 12.32
CA THR A 11 0.48 7.54 12.79
C THR A 11 -0.99 7.83 12.52
N GLU A 12 -1.32 8.99 11.98
CA GLU A 12 -2.69 9.47 11.81
C GLU A 12 -3.01 9.71 10.33
N LEU A 13 -4.08 9.08 9.85
CA LEU A 13 -4.63 9.30 8.51
C LEU A 13 -5.24 10.71 8.36
N GLY A 14 -5.42 11.45 9.46
CA GLY A 14 -6.15 12.70 9.52
C GLY A 14 -7.67 12.51 9.67
N ILE A 15 -8.40 13.62 9.70
CA ILE A 15 -9.84 13.66 10.04
C ILE A 15 -10.78 13.13 8.94
N ALA A 16 -10.32 13.09 7.69
CA ALA A 16 -11.11 12.69 6.53
C ALA A 16 -10.23 12.05 5.44
N PRO A 17 -9.67 10.85 5.69
CA PRO A 17 -8.89 10.14 4.66
C PRO A 17 -9.80 9.67 3.53
N CYS A 18 -9.31 9.78 2.30
CA CYS A 18 -10.01 9.30 1.11
C CYS A 18 -9.31 8.09 0.52
N MET A 19 -10.04 6.98 0.38
CA MET A 19 -9.53 5.80 -0.31
C MET A 19 -9.68 6.00 -1.82
N TYR A 20 -8.60 5.80 -2.55
CA TYR A 20 -8.59 5.80 -4.01
C TYR A 20 -8.41 4.37 -4.50
N ALA A 21 -9.35 3.89 -5.32
CA ALA A 21 -9.31 2.55 -5.88
C ALA A 21 -8.50 2.49 -7.18
N GLY A 22 -8.36 3.60 -7.93
CA GLY A 22 -7.60 3.66 -9.19
C GLY A 22 -8.09 2.76 -10.32
N ASP A 23 -9.16 2.01 -10.09
CA ASP A 23 -9.77 1.05 -10.99
C ASP A 23 -11.30 1.21 -10.99
N PHE A 24 -11.93 0.78 -12.07
CA PHE A 24 -13.38 0.76 -12.19
C PHE A 24 -13.92 -0.58 -11.69
N ASP A 25 -15.10 -0.55 -11.10
CA ASP A 25 -15.81 -1.78 -10.78
C ASP A 25 -16.41 -2.35 -12.06
N LYS A 26 -15.76 -3.36 -12.63
CA LYS A 26 -16.24 -4.05 -13.84
C LYS A 26 -17.67 -4.61 -13.72
N TYR A 27 -18.18 -4.78 -12.51
CA TYR A 27 -19.52 -5.30 -12.25
C TYR A 27 -20.53 -4.21 -11.84
N ASP A 28 -20.16 -2.92 -11.93
CA ASP A 28 -21.00 -1.74 -11.61
C ASP A 28 -21.63 -1.79 -10.21
N TYR A 29 -21.04 -2.53 -9.27
CA TYR A 29 -21.60 -2.70 -7.93
C TYR A 29 -21.41 -1.42 -7.10
N TYR A 30 -20.30 -0.71 -7.31
CA TYR A 30 -19.94 0.47 -6.51
C TYR A 30 -19.51 1.71 -7.31
N CYS A 31 -19.05 1.57 -8.56
CA CYS A 31 -18.49 2.69 -9.33
C CYS A 31 -18.91 2.65 -10.81
N PRO A 32 -19.05 3.82 -11.46
CA PRO A 32 -19.28 3.90 -12.90
C PRO A 32 -18.13 3.23 -13.70
N SER A 33 -18.40 2.94 -14.97
CA SER A 33 -17.52 2.23 -15.92
C SER A 33 -16.12 2.84 -16.14
N GLU A 34 -15.79 3.95 -15.49
CA GLU A 34 -14.48 4.59 -15.53
C GLU A 34 -14.06 5.00 -14.10
N PRO A 35 -12.79 4.80 -13.72
CA PRO A 35 -12.30 5.24 -12.42
C PRO A 35 -12.35 6.76 -12.32
N MET A 36 -12.68 7.28 -11.13
CA MET A 36 -12.65 8.72 -10.88
C MET A 36 -11.24 9.26 -11.15
N PRO A 37 -11.08 10.32 -11.97
CA PRO A 37 -9.80 10.97 -12.14
C PRO A 37 -9.26 11.51 -10.81
N ILE A 38 -7.95 11.42 -10.58
CA ILE A 38 -7.31 11.95 -9.36
C ILE A 38 -7.60 13.45 -9.15
N ASP A 39 -7.70 14.21 -10.25
CA ASP A 39 -8.00 15.65 -10.21
C ASP A 39 -9.42 15.97 -9.72
N TRP A 40 -10.29 14.95 -9.62
CA TRP A 40 -11.66 15.06 -9.14
C TRP A 40 -11.81 14.60 -7.69
N LEU A 41 -10.72 14.19 -7.04
CA LEU A 41 -10.75 13.83 -5.64
C LEU A 41 -11.20 15.02 -4.78
N PRO A 42 -12.05 14.79 -3.74
CA PRO A 42 -12.54 15.85 -2.88
C PRO A 42 -11.39 16.66 -2.26
N LYS A 43 -11.55 17.98 -2.21
CA LYS A 43 -10.52 18.87 -1.63
C LYS A 43 -10.43 18.71 -0.12
N GLU A 44 -11.51 18.25 0.49
CA GLU A 44 -11.71 18.00 1.91
C GLU A 44 -10.89 16.81 2.43
N CYS A 45 -10.42 15.93 1.53
CA CYS A 45 -9.60 14.79 1.92
C CYS A 45 -8.37 15.27 2.70
N SER A 46 -8.17 14.80 3.93
CA SER A 46 -6.98 15.16 4.72
C SER A 46 -5.74 14.37 4.29
N SER A 47 -5.95 13.21 3.68
CA SER A 47 -4.94 12.32 3.13
C SER A 47 -5.54 11.42 2.07
N TYR A 48 -4.68 10.71 1.35
CA TYR A 48 -5.07 9.66 0.43
C TYR A 48 -4.58 8.30 0.90
N VAL A 49 -5.42 7.29 0.69
CA VAL A 49 -5.09 5.89 0.92
C VAL A 49 -5.24 5.15 -0.40
N TYR A 50 -4.20 4.45 -0.85
CA TYR A 50 -4.23 3.69 -2.10
C TYR A 50 -3.93 2.21 -1.83
N ASP A 51 -4.73 1.32 -2.41
CA ASP A 51 -4.52 -0.12 -2.33
C ASP A 51 -4.05 -0.67 -3.67
N GLY A 52 -2.73 -0.66 -3.87
CA GLY A 52 -2.13 -1.17 -5.10
C GLY A 52 -0.76 -1.82 -4.93
N ILE A 53 -0.25 -1.98 -3.70
CA ILE A 53 1.07 -2.59 -3.49
C ILE A 53 0.93 -3.96 -2.84
N ILE A 54 0.89 -4.97 -3.70
CA ILE A 54 0.82 -6.37 -3.30
C ILE A 54 1.98 -7.13 -3.95
N TYR A 55 2.70 -7.90 -3.15
CA TYR A 55 3.73 -8.81 -3.63
C TYR A 55 3.21 -10.26 -3.65
N GLY A 56 3.64 -11.02 -4.66
CA GLY A 56 3.43 -12.46 -4.71
C GLY A 56 4.51 -13.23 -3.95
N PRO A 57 4.53 -14.57 -4.09
CA PRO A 57 5.62 -15.41 -3.62
C PRO A 57 6.99 -14.91 -4.14
N ASP A 58 8.02 -15.12 -3.33
CA ASP A 58 9.43 -14.79 -3.63
C ASP A 58 9.67 -13.33 -4.07
N ASP A 59 8.94 -12.39 -3.45
CA ASP A 59 9.02 -10.95 -3.72
C ASP A 59 8.65 -10.56 -5.17
N SER A 60 7.90 -11.39 -5.89
CA SER A 60 7.37 -11.02 -7.19
C SER A 60 6.42 -9.81 -7.08
N LYS A 61 6.61 -8.79 -7.92
CA LYS A 61 5.69 -7.65 -7.97
C LYS A 61 4.35 -8.11 -8.53
N ASN A 62 3.27 -7.93 -7.77
CA ASN A 62 1.90 -8.20 -8.22
C ASN A 62 1.09 -6.91 -8.24
N PHE A 63 1.66 -5.91 -8.90
CA PHE A 63 1.07 -4.61 -9.19
C PHE A 63 1.61 -4.13 -10.54
N SER A 64 0.84 -3.30 -11.21
CA SER A 64 1.07 -2.86 -12.59
C SER A 64 1.77 -1.51 -12.66
N ASP A 65 2.21 -1.12 -13.87
CA ASP A 65 2.71 0.24 -14.12
C ASP A 65 1.62 1.29 -13.88
N HIS A 66 0.34 0.94 -14.11
CA HIS A 66 -0.81 1.81 -13.81
C HIS A 66 -0.92 2.11 -12.31
N ASP A 67 -0.63 1.13 -11.44
CA ASP A 67 -0.60 1.35 -9.99
C ASP A 67 0.49 2.35 -9.59
N ILE A 68 1.66 2.24 -10.22
CA ILE A 68 2.78 3.14 -10.01
C ILE A 68 2.45 4.56 -10.50
N ASP A 69 1.77 4.68 -11.64
CA ASP A 69 1.30 5.96 -12.16
C ASP A 69 0.28 6.61 -11.23
N ASN A 70 -0.67 5.84 -10.69
CA ASN A 70 -1.64 6.32 -9.70
C ASN A 70 -0.94 6.84 -8.43
N ILE A 71 0.04 6.11 -7.91
CA ILE A 71 0.82 6.53 -6.73
C ILE A 71 1.57 7.83 -7.02
N ASN A 72 2.21 7.93 -8.18
CA ASN A 72 2.93 9.14 -8.59
C ASN A 72 1.99 10.34 -8.71
N ARG A 73 0.81 10.17 -9.30
CA ARG A 73 -0.18 11.24 -9.41
C ARG A 73 -0.73 11.65 -8.05
N LEU A 74 -1.10 10.71 -7.19
CA LEU A 74 -1.57 11.01 -5.83
C LEU A 74 -0.51 11.79 -5.02
N LYS A 75 0.76 11.42 -5.16
CA LYS A 75 1.89 12.14 -4.53
C LYS A 75 1.96 13.61 -4.95
N THR A 76 1.70 13.93 -6.22
CA THR A 76 1.78 15.32 -6.72
C THR A 76 0.74 16.27 -6.11
N THR A 77 -0.29 15.74 -5.46
CA THR A 77 -1.32 16.54 -4.78
C THR A 77 -0.79 17.28 -3.55
N GLY A 78 0.36 16.86 -3.01
CA GLY A 78 0.96 17.43 -1.79
C GLY A 78 0.27 17.02 -0.49
N LYS A 79 -0.79 16.20 -0.55
CA LYS A 79 -1.43 15.64 0.65
C LYS A 79 -0.69 14.37 1.12
N PRO A 80 -0.74 14.03 2.42
CA PRO A 80 -0.20 12.77 2.92
C PRO A 80 -0.76 11.58 2.15
N LEU A 81 0.12 10.65 1.76
CA LEU A 81 -0.23 9.45 1.01
C LEU A 81 0.13 8.20 1.81
N PHE A 82 -0.85 7.34 2.02
CA PHE A 82 -0.69 6.05 2.68
C PHE A 82 -0.96 4.94 1.68
N LEU A 83 -0.11 3.92 1.68
CA LEU A 83 -0.27 2.78 0.79
C LEU A 83 -0.60 1.54 1.59
N TYR A 84 -1.60 0.78 1.14
CA TYR A 84 -1.68 -0.60 1.58
C TYR A 84 -0.50 -1.38 1.02
N TYR A 85 0.17 -2.12 1.90
CA TYR A 85 1.32 -2.94 1.58
C TYR A 85 1.09 -4.34 2.10
N GLY A 86 1.32 -5.34 1.26
CA GLY A 86 1.36 -6.70 1.74
C GLY A 86 1.63 -7.72 0.68
N TYR A 87 1.28 -8.96 1.01
CA TYR A 87 1.50 -10.13 0.17
C TYR A 87 0.17 -10.78 -0.19
N LEU A 88 0.15 -11.47 -1.34
CA LEU A 88 -0.98 -12.29 -1.78
C LEU A 88 -1.28 -13.40 -0.78
N GLU A 89 -0.24 -14.07 -0.30
CA GLU A 89 -0.33 -15.20 0.60
C GLU A 89 0.25 -14.86 1.96
N GLN A 90 -0.47 -15.24 3.00
CA GLN A 90 -0.01 -15.03 4.37
C GLN A 90 1.20 -15.89 4.75
N LYS A 91 1.36 -17.07 4.15
CA LYS A 91 2.59 -17.87 4.32
C LYS A 91 3.83 -17.09 3.91
N THR A 92 3.70 -16.19 2.94
CA THR A 92 4.77 -15.27 2.54
C THR A 92 5.05 -14.25 3.64
N TRP A 93 4.01 -13.67 4.26
CA TRP A 93 4.18 -12.81 5.44
C TRP A 93 4.98 -13.50 6.55
N ILE A 94 4.69 -14.77 6.87
CA ILE A 94 5.43 -15.52 7.89
C ILE A 94 6.91 -15.68 7.51
N LYS A 95 7.19 -16.03 6.25
CA LYS A 95 8.55 -16.21 5.73
C LYS A 95 9.37 -14.92 5.76
N ILE A 96 8.77 -13.78 5.39
CA ILE A 96 9.48 -12.51 5.22
C ILE A 96 9.70 -11.76 6.55
N VAL A 97 8.83 -11.96 7.54
CA VAL A 97 9.03 -11.39 8.89
C VAL A 97 9.84 -12.31 9.81
N ASP A 98 10.21 -13.51 9.36
CA ASP A 98 11.17 -14.36 10.06
C ASP A 98 12.45 -13.56 10.35
N PRO A 99 13.06 -13.68 11.54
CA PRO A 99 14.26 -12.91 11.90
C PRO A 99 15.40 -12.98 10.88
N ALA A 100 15.55 -14.09 10.15
CA ALA A 100 16.55 -14.24 9.11
C ALA A 100 16.29 -13.34 7.89
N ASN A 101 15.03 -12.98 7.61
CA ASN A 101 14.60 -12.20 6.45
C ASN A 101 14.13 -10.78 6.81
N ALA A 102 13.73 -10.53 8.05
CA ALA A 102 13.11 -9.28 8.51
C ALA A 102 13.97 -8.04 8.20
N LYS A 103 15.30 -8.16 8.27
CA LYS A 103 16.20 -7.06 7.91
C LYS A 103 16.10 -6.71 6.42
N LYS A 104 16.12 -7.71 5.53
CA LYS A 104 15.97 -7.52 4.08
C LYS A 104 14.63 -6.86 3.77
N GLU A 105 13.58 -7.30 4.46
CA GLU A 105 12.25 -6.73 4.29
C GLU A 105 12.18 -5.27 4.75
N ALA A 106 12.76 -4.95 5.91
CA ALA A 106 12.81 -3.58 6.41
C ALA A 106 13.59 -2.64 5.46
N GLU A 107 14.70 -3.11 4.87
CA GLU A 107 15.46 -2.35 3.87
C GLU A 107 14.66 -2.11 2.59
N LYS A 108 13.92 -3.12 2.12
CA LYS A 108 13.03 -3.01 0.97
C LYS A 108 11.91 -1.99 1.22
N VAL A 109 11.25 -2.10 2.36
CA VAL A 109 10.19 -1.17 2.79
C VAL A 109 10.75 0.25 2.92
N ALA A 110 11.92 0.43 3.53
CA ALA A 110 12.56 1.74 3.65
C ALA A 110 12.87 2.36 2.28
N THR A 111 13.38 1.55 1.34
CA THR A 111 13.67 1.99 -0.03
C THR A 111 12.40 2.42 -0.74
N PHE A 112 11.34 1.62 -0.64
CA PHE A 112 10.05 1.89 -1.25
C PHE A 112 9.41 3.17 -0.68
N VAL A 113 9.45 3.36 0.64
CA VAL A 113 8.95 4.57 1.31
C VAL A 113 9.70 5.80 0.81
N ALA A 114 11.03 5.72 0.68
CA ALA A 114 11.86 6.81 0.21
C ALA A 114 11.63 7.14 -1.27
N GLU A 115 11.49 6.12 -2.13
CA GLU A 115 11.24 6.26 -3.57
C GLU A 115 9.93 7.03 -3.84
N PHE A 116 8.85 6.60 -3.19
CA PHE A 116 7.53 7.19 -3.41
C PHE A 116 7.23 8.39 -2.51
N ASN A 117 8.08 8.68 -1.51
CA ASN A 117 7.87 9.75 -0.52
C ASN A 117 6.47 9.68 0.11
N ILE A 118 6.08 8.47 0.52
CA ILE A 118 4.78 8.22 1.16
C ILE A 118 4.85 8.54 2.65
N SER A 119 3.70 8.89 3.21
CA SER A 119 3.55 9.27 4.62
C SER A 119 3.44 8.06 5.56
N GLY A 120 3.04 6.91 5.03
CA GLY A 120 2.94 5.68 5.80
C GLY A 120 2.50 4.47 5.00
N LEU A 121 2.54 3.32 5.65
CA LEU A 121 2.10 2.04 5.12
C LEU A 121 1.00 1.46 6.01
N ILE A 122 0.00 0.86 5.38
CA ILE A 122 -1.05 0.09 6.05
C ILE A 122 -0.84 -1.38 5.67
N LEU A 123 -0.49 -2.21 6.64
CA LEU A 123 -0.25 -3.62 6.36
C LEU A 123 -1.60 -4.35 6.12
N LYS A 124 -1.71 -5.09 5.02
CA LYS A 124 -2.88 -5.89 4.68
C LYS A 124 -2.57 -7.39 4.56
N ASN A 125 -3.64 -8.19 4.54
CA ASN A 125 -3.58 -9.65 4.42
C ASN A 125 -2.78 -10.33 5.55
N LEU A 126 -2.87 -9.77 6.77
CA LEU A 126 -2.20 -10.31 7.96
C LEU A 126 -3.04 -11.36 8.71
N ASN A 127 -4.35 -11.42 8.48
CA ASN A 127 -5.26 -12.28 9.25
C ASN A 127 -5.12 -13.75 8.84
N TYR A 128 -4.81 -14.62 9.80
CA TYR A 128 -4.84 -16.08 9.64
C TYR A 128 -6.23 -16.58 9.96
N ASP A 129 -6.97 -17.05 8.97
CA ASP A 129 -8.17 -17.83 9.24
C ASP A 129 -7.80 -19.30 9.46
N TYR A 130 -7.73 -19.68 10.74
CA TYR A 130 -7.47 -21.08 11.15
C TYR A 130 -8.53 -22.07 10.66
N THR A 131 -9.68 -21.59 10.17
CA THR A 131 -10.76 -22.45 9.70
C THR A 131 -10.59 -22.85 8.24
N ASN A 132 -9.73 -22.18 7.48
CA ASN A 132 -9.50 -22.45 6.07
C ASN A 132 -8.47 -23.58 5.89
N LYS A 133 -8.94 -24.82 6.03
CA LYS A 133 -8.18 -26.04 5.72
C LYS A 133 -8.23 -26.33 4.21
N ASN A 134 -7.49 -25.56 3.41
CA ASN A 134 -7.24 -25.90 2.00
C ASN A 134 -5.75 -26.07 1.77
#